data_AF-A0AAV8YKZ3-F1
#
_entry.id   AF-A0AAV8YKZ3-F1
#
_cell.length_a   1.000
_cell.length_b   1.000
_cell.length_c   1.000
_cell.angle_alpha   90.00
_cell.angle_beta   90.00
_cell.angle_gamma   90.00
#
_symmetry.space_group_name_H-M   'P 1'
#
loop_
_entity.id
_entity.type
_entity.pdbx_description
1 polymer ?
#
loop_
_entity_poly.entity_id
_entity_poly.type
_entity_poly.pdbx_seq_one_letter_code
_entity_poly.pdbx_strand_id
1 'polypeptide(L)'
;MTNSAADGGILELLSKLEEDDLFALARTITQGLLKINSKDVLEFWNVSNNKSEIKERESETTQEIDKRKPDESSVALLAEQFSKWFYSMMNSVEFIGAEHFYPDARLNLNVYTNDNCDTSVIENDPAEIVQSLRRIKMQHNLFFNPNVTKDGVQGRMDPHGLVMVLVCGTLHVQQACVGVFEQVFALARDPFCDNNWKIKNSELNLKSKSGVLGPPSLCDSELTSSLLTLPLS
;
A
#
# COMPACT_ATOMS: atom_id res chain seq x y z
N MET A 1 -12.64 44.81 7.22
CA MET A 1 -12.96 44.15 5.95
C MET A 1 -12.42 42.73 6.06
N THR A 2 -13.25 41.77 6.46
CA THR A 2 -12.83 40.40 6.80
C THR A 2 -13.53 39.40 5.89
N ASN A 3 -12.73 38.42 5.44
CA ASN A 3 -13.03 37.41 4.42
C ASN A 3 -14.33 36.65 4.68
N SER A 4 -15.35 36.89 3.84
CA SER A 4 -16.64 36.18 3.84
C SER A 4 -16.78 35.21 2.65
N ALA A 5 -15.69 34.88 1.96
CA ALA A 5 -15.74 34.08 0.73
C ALA A 5 -15.21 32.64 0.87
N ALA A 6 -14.57 32.29 1.99
CA ALA A 6 -13.92 30.99 2.17
C ALA A 6 -14.82 29.90 2.80
N ASP A 7 -15.79 30.29 3.64
CA ASP A 7 -16.60 29.32 4.41
C ASP A 7 -17.63 28.57 3.55
N GLY A 8 -18.05 29.12 2.42
CA GLY A 8 -19.01 28.46 1.52
C GLY A 8 -18.42 27.27 0.76
N GLY A 9 -17.14 27.35 0.37
CA GLY A 9 -16.51 26.33 -0.48
C GLY A 9 -16.25 25.02 0.26
N ILE A 10 -15.94 25.09 1.56
CA ILE A 10 -15.69 23.91 2.39
C ILE A 10 -17.00 23.16 2.65
N LEU A 11 -18.08 23.85 2.98
CA LEU A 11 -19.38 23.21 3.19
C LEU A 11 -19.93 22.57 1.90
N GLU A 12 -19.70 23.19 0.74
CA GLU A 12 -20.08 22.62 -0.55
C GLU A 12 -19.27 21.35 -0.88
N LEU A 13 -17.97 21.33 -0.57
CA LEU A 13 -17.12 20.15 -0.73
C LEU A 13 -17.52 19.02 0.21
N LEU A 14 -17.80 19.33 1.48
CA LEU A 14 -18.19 18.34 2.49
C LEU A 14 -19.59 17.75 2.21
N SER A 15 -20.49 18.53 1.63
CA SER A 15 -21.83 18.05 1.21
C SER A 15 -21.80 17.05 0.05
N LYS A 16 -20.66 16.95 -0.66
CA LYS A 16 -20.44 16.03 -1.78
C LYS A 16 -19.74 14.73 -1.37
N LEU A 17 -19.37 14.61 -0.09
CA LEU A 17 -18.75 13.41 0.46
C LEU A 17 -19.81 12.54 1.11
N GLU A 18 -19.71 11.22 0.91
CA GLU A 18 -20.54 10.25 1.61
C GLU A 18 -20.16 10.21 3.10
N GLU A 19 -21.10 9.85 3.99
CA GLU A 19 -20.85 9.86 5.44
C GLU A 19 -19.63 9.01 5.82
N ASP A 20 -19.40 7.89 5.12
CA ASP A 20 -18.27 7.01 5.33
C ASP A 20 -16.92 7.67 4.97
N ASP A 21 -16.89 8.50 3.93
CA ASP A 21 -15.71 9.29 3.54
C ASP A 21 -15.45 10.42 4.55
N LEU A 22 -16.52 11.01 5.10
CA LEU A 22 -16.43 12.02 6.13
C LEU A 22 -15.85 11.44 7.44
N PHE A 23 -16.26 10.22 7.81
CA PHE A 23 -15.70 9.50 8.96
C PHE A 23 -14.26 9.05 8.73
N ALA A 24 -13.89 8.66 7.50
CA ALA A 24 -12.51 8.37 7.14
C ALA A 24 -11.62 9.61 7.25
N LEU A 25 -12.09 10.77 6.78
CA LEU A 25 -11.37 12.04 6.86
C LEU A 25 -11.13 12.49 8.32
N ALA A 26 -12.13 12.33 9.18
CA ALA A 26 -12.02 12.64 10.61
C ALA A 26 -10.98 11.76 11.33
N ARG A 27 -10.84 10.49 10.94
CA ARG A 27 -9.84 9.57 11.48
C ARG A 27 -8.41 9.94 11.08
N THR A 28 -8.19 10.44 9.87
CA THR A 28 -6.86 10.89 9.42
C THR A 28 -6.41 12.18 10.13
N ILE A 29 -7.34 13.10 10.42
CA ILE A 29 -7.00 14.37 11.08
C ILE A 29 -6.69 14.15 12.58
N THR A 30 -7.33 13.19 13.24
CA THR A 30 -7.07 12.89 14.66
C THR A 30 -5.72 12.22 14.91
N GLN A 31 -5.20 11.41 13.99
CA GLN A 31 -3.89 10.76 14.16
C GLN A 31 -2.71 11.73 13.99
N GLY A 32 -2.89 12.86 13.29
CA GLY A 32 -1.85 13.89 13.12
C GLY A 32 -1.76 14.92 14.26
N LEU A 33 -2.73 14.96 15.18
CA LEU A 33 -2.90 16.03 16.17
C LEU A 33 -2.60 15.63 17.63
N LEU A 34 -2.02 14.45 17.88
CA LEU A 34 -1.66 13.97 19.23
C LEU A 34 -0.40 14.63 19.83
N LYS A 35 -0.03 15.85 19.42
CA LYS A 35 1.07 16.64 20.01
C LYS A 35 0.63 18.00 20.59
N ILE A 36 -0.66 18.26 20.75
CA ILE A 36 -1.14 19.52 21.34
C ILE A 36 -1.74 19.25 22.72
N ASN A 37 -1.21 19.94 23.72
CA ASN A 37 -1.50 19.80 25.15
C ASN A 37 -2.98 20.14 25.44
N SER A 38 -3.68 19.30 26.21
CA SER A 38 -5.15 19.22 26.25
C SER A 38 -5.89 20.39 26.93
N LYS A 39 -5.22 21.49 27.25
CA LYS A 39 -5.86 22.65 27.90
C LYS A 39 -6.38 23.71 26.93
N ASP A 40 -5.94 23.71 25.67
CA ASP A 40 -6.32 24.74 24.70
C ASP A 40 -7.52 24.34 23.81
N VAL A 41 -7.93 23.07 23.83
CA VAL A 41 -9.01 22.55 22.95
C VAL A 41 -10.42 22.78 23.53
N LEU A 42 -10.54 22.91 24.86
CA LEU A 42 -11.83 23.00 25.54
C LEU A 42 -12.45 24.41 25.51
N GLU A 43 -11.66 25.47 25.30
CA GLU A 43 -12.20 26.82 25.11
C GLU A 43 -12.78 27.05 23.71
N PHE A 44 -12.44 26.20 22.73
CA PHE A 44 -12.82 26.39 21.33
C PHE A 44 -14.26 25.96 21.01
N TRP A 45 -14.84 25.04 21.78
CA TRP A 45 -16.15 24.44 21.50
C TRP A 45 -17.30 24.99 22.35
N ASN A 46 -17.24 26.26 22.74
CA ASN A 46 -18.39 26.92 23.37
C ASN A 46 -19.49 27.22 22.34
N VAL A 47 -20.08 26.16 21.76
CA VAL A 47 -21.25 26.24 20.89
C VAL A 47 -22.48 25.95 21.74
N SER A 48 -23.32 26.97 21.78
CA SER A 48 -24.52 27.06 22.61
C SER A 48 -25.51 25.93 22.35
N ASN A 49 -26.12 25.48 23.45
CA ASN A 49 -27.35 24.69 23.51
C ASN A 49 -28.35 25.07 22.41
N ASN A 50 -28.72 24.10 21.58
CA ASN A 50 -30.11 23.98 21.15
C ASN A 50 -30.50 22.50 20.98
N LYS A 51 -31.50 22.14 21.78
CA LYS A 51 -32.17 20.84 21.86
C LYS A 51 -33.05 20.65 20.63
N SER A 52 -32.95 19.50 19.97
CA SER A 52 -34.08 18.91 19.26
C SER A 52 -33.99 17.39 19.33
N GLU A 53 -35.01 16.82 19.96
CA GLU A 53 -35.21 15.44 20.34
C GLU A 53 -35.40 14.53 19.11
N ILE A 54 -34.66 13.42 19.02
CA ILE A 54 -34.97 12.32 18.10
C ILE A 54 -35.35 11.11 18.95
N LYS A 55 -36.63 10.72 18.83
CA LYS A 55 -37.24 9.54 19.46
C LYS A 55 -36.70 8.27 18.83
N GLU A 56 -36.26 7.36 19.68
CA GLU A 56 -35.99 5.95 19.37
C GLU A 56 -37.25 5.30 18.77
N ARG A 57 -37.08 4.62 17.65
CA ARG A 57 -37.95 3.54 17.18
C ARG A 57 -37.06 2.38 16.78
N GLU A 58 -36.97 1.42 17.69
CA GLU A 58 -36.53 0.07 17.39
C GLU A 58 -37.47 -0.52 16.34
N SER A 59 -36.89 -1.06 15.27
CA SER A 59 -37.56 -1.99 14.38
C SER A 59 -36.52 -3.02 14.00
N GLU A 60 -36.62 -4.17 14.67
CA GLU A 60 -35.96 -5.40 14.30
C GLU A 60 -36.24 -5.69 12.83
N THR A 61 -35.20 -5.74 12.02
CA THR A 61 -35.23 -6.50 10.78
C THR A 61 -33.91 -7.25 10.70
N THR A 62 -33.97 -8.50 11.10
CA THR A 62 -32.98 -9.52 10.81
C THR A 62 -32.83 -9.57 9.29
N GLN A 63 -31.76 -8.98 8.76
CA GLN A 63 -31.33 -9.19 7.39
C GLN A 63 -29.89 -9.65 7.38
N GLU A 64 -29.71 -10.68 6.57
CA GLU A 64 -28.61 -11.60 6.48
C GLU A 64 -27.29 -10.86 6.24
N ILE A 65 -26.23 -11.38 6.85
CA ILE A 65 -24.85 -10.98 6.61
C ILE A 65 -24.54 -11.35 5.16
N ASP A 66 -24.78 -10.39 4.26
CA ASP A 66 -24.38 -10.43 2.87
C ASP A 66 -22.85 -10.55 2.84
N LYS A 67 -22.38 -11.72 2.41
CA LYS A 67 -20.99 -11.99 2.09
C LYS A 67 -20.61 -11.14 0.87
N ARG A 68 -20.40 -9.84 1.07
CA ARG A 68 -19.84 -8.97 0.05
C ARG A 68 -18.47 -9.51 -0.30
N LYS A 69 -18.36 -10.08 -1.50
CA LYS A 69 -17.09 -10.34 -2.17
C LYS A 69 -16.26 -9.04 -2.09
N PRO A 70 -14.95 -9.11 -1.83
CA PRO A 70 -14.09 -7.93 -1.99
C PRO A 70 -14.35 -7.40 -3.39
N ASP A 71 -14.86 -6.19 -3.50
CA ASP A 71 -15.11 -5.53 -4.78
C ASP A 71 -13.79 -5.50 -5.56
N GLU A 72 -13.82 -5.81 -6.85
CA GLU A 72 -12.63 -5.94 -7.71
C GLU A 72 -11.79 -4.65 -7.73
N SER A 73 -12.47 -3.53 -7.51
CA SER A 73 -11.93 -2.22 -7.24
C SER A 73 -11.00 -2.15 -6.00
N SER A 74 -11.30 -2.90 -4.94
CA SER A 74 -10.61 -2.81 -3.64
C SER A 74 -9.24 -3.48 -3.63
N VAL A 75 -9.09 -4.65 -4.27
CA VAL A 75 -7.81 -5.37 -4.32
C VAL A 75 -6.85 -4.69 -5.29
N ALA A 76 -7.37 -4.22 -6.43
CA ALA A 76 -6.59 -3.43 -7.37
C ALA A 76 -6.10 -2.12 -6.72
N LEU A 77 -6.98 -1.41 -6.02
CA LEU A 77 -6.62 -0.19 -5.29
C LEU A 77 -5.59 -0.48 -4.20
N LEU A 78 -5.75 -1.57 -3.44
CA LEU A 78 -4.78 -1.99 -2.43
C LEU A 78 -3.40 -2.24 -3.05
N ALA A 79 -3.33 -2.99 -4.16
CA ALA A 79 -2.08 -3.27 -4.85
C ALA A 79 -1.38 -1.99 -5.32
N GLU A 80 -2.13 -1.05 -5.91
CA GLU A 80 -1.61 0.24 -6.36
C GLU A 80 -1.06 1.07 -5.18
N GLN A 81 -1.85 1.23 -4.11
CA GLN A 81 -1.46 2.02 -2.94
C GLN A 81 -0.28 1.40 -2.21
N PHE A 82 -0.30 0.07 -2.01
CA PHE A 82 0.80 -0.67 -1.42
C PHE A 82 2.08 -0.48 -2.22
N SER A 83 2.03 -0.61 -3.54
CA SER A 83 3.19 -0.45 -4.42
C SER A 83 3.79 0.95 -4.32
N LYS A 84 2.95 1.99 -4.38
CA LYS A 84 3.41 3.39 -4.21
C LYS A 84 4.09 3.60 -2.87
N TRP A 85 3.46 3.16 -1.79
CA TRP A 85 4.01 3.28 -0.43
C TRP A 85 5.33 2.52 -0.28
N PHE A 86 5.36 1.23 -0.66
CA PHE A 86 6.53 0.37 -0.47
C PHE A 86 7.75 0.93 -1.22
N TYR A 87 7.61 1.29 -2.49
CA TYR A 87 8.73 1.81 -3.28
C TYR A 87 9.11 3.25 -2.90
N SER A 88 8.17 4.05 -2.40
CA SER A 88 8.51 5.33 -1.78
C SER A 88 9.41 5.12 -0.56
N MET A 89 9.11 4.13 0.29
CA MET A 89 9.96 3.78 1.44
C MET A 89 11.29 3.16 1.01
N MET A 90 11.32 2.24 0.05
CA MET A 90 12.57 1.67 -0.49
C MET A 90 13.52 2.76 -1.00
N ASN A 91 12.98 3.80 -1.65
CA ASN A 91 13.78 4.89 -2.17
C ASN A 91 14.14 5.95 -1.12
N SER A 92 13.48 5.97 0.04
CA SER A 92 13.73 6.96 1.10
C SER A 92 15.01 6.69 1.91
N VAL A 93 15.37 7.67 2.74
CA VAL A 93 16.50 7.57 3.70
C VAL A 93 16.11 6.73 4.92
N GLU A 94 14.90 6.90 5.44
CA GLU A 94 14.41 6.13 6.60
C GLU A 94 14.30 4.63 6.27
N PHE A 95 14.05 4.30 4.99
CA PHE A 95 13.91 2.96 4.44
C PHE A 95 12.76 2.15 5.09
N ILE A 96 12.35 1.04 4.46
CA ILE A 96 11.31 0.19 5.04
C ILE A 96 11.79 -0.50 6.32
N GLY A 97 10.94 -0.53 7.35
CA GLY A 97 11.19 -1.18 8.63
C GLY A 97 10.74 -2.66 8.70
N ALA A 98 11.29 -3.39 9.67
CA ALA A 98 11.02 -4.81 9.89
C ALA A 98 9.58 -5.07 10.40
N GLU A 99 8.96 -4.07 11.02
CA GLU A 99 7.58 -4.08 11.53
C GLU A 99 6.52 -4.29 10.44
N HIS A 100 6.87 -4.06 9.17
CA HIS A 100 5.97 -4.28 8.03
C HIS A 100 5.95 -5.73 7.54
N PHE A 101 6.78 -6.59 8.11
CA PHE A 101 6.87 -8.01 7.80
C PHE A 101 6.33 -8.84 8.95
N TYR A 102 5.82 -10.02 8.64
CA TYR A 102 5.52 -11.03 9.66
C TYR A 102 6.82 -11.60 10.27
N PRO A 103 6.81 -12.06 11.53
CA PRO A 103 7.99 -12.70 12.14
C PRO A 103 8.52 -13.90 11.35
N ASP A 104 7.62 -14.65 10.70
CA ASP A 104 7.92 -15.78 9.83
C ASP A 104 7.91 -15.41 8.34
N ALA A 105 8.21 -14.15 8.02
CA ALA A 105 8.28 -13.69 6.63
C ALA A 105 9.44 -14.33 5.87
N ARG A 106 9.27 -14.40 4.54
CA ARG A 106 10.24 -14.97 3.61
C ARG A 106 10.54 -14.04 2.45
N LEU A 107 11.81 -13.85 2.12
CA LEU A 107 12.29 -13.16 0.91
C LEU A 107 13.06 -14.14 0.01
N ASN A 108 12.62 -14.27 -1.24
CA ASN A 108 13.43 -14.75 -2.36
C ASN A 108 14.01 -13.54 -3.10
N LEU A 109 15.32 -13.36 -3.12
CA LEU A 109 15.99 -12.33 -3.89
C LEU A 109 16.81 -12.98 -5.01
N ASN A 110 16.46 -12.71 -6.26
CA ASN A 110 17.18 -13.19 -7.43
C ASN A 110 17.79 -12.00 -8.19
N VAL A 111 19.09 -12.06 -8.43
CA VAL A 111 19.84 -11.04 -9.18
C VAL A 111 20.40 -11.66 -10.45
N TYR A 112 19.84 -11.28 -11.58
CA TYR A 112 20.21 -11.75 -12.91
C TYR A 112 21.16 -10.76 -13.58
N THR A 113 22.37 -11.22 -13.89
CA THR A 113 23.38 -10.46 -14.63
C THR A 113 23.92 -11.30 -15.77
N ASN A 114 23.68 -10.87 -17.02
CA ASN A 114 24.04 -11.62 -18.22
C ASN A 114 23.53 -13.07 -18.14
N ASP A 115 24.41 -14.04 -17.87
CA ASP A 115 24.11 -15.48 -17.81
C ASP A 115 24.09 -16.05 -16.38
N ASN A 116 24.35 -15.23 -15.37
CA ASN A 116 24.37 -15.65 -13.97
C ASN A 116 23.12 -15.21 -13.22
N CYS A 117 22.66 -16.07 -12.33
CA CYS A 117 21.62 -15.76 -11.34
C CYS A 117 22.20 -16.00 -9.95
N ASP A 118 22.30 -14.94 -9.15
CA ASP A 118 22.56 -15.06 -7.72
C ASP A 118 21.24 -15.07 -6.97
N THR A 119 21.02 -16.09 -6.15
CA THR A 119 19.77 -16.30 -5.42
C THR A 119 20.06 -16.33 -3.92
N SER A 120 19.37 -15.47 -3.19
CA SER A 120 19.39 -15.44 -1.72
C SER A 120 17.98 -15.69 -1.19
N VAL A 121 17.88 -16.56 -0.18
CA VAL A 121 16.63 -16.86 0.51
C VAL A 121 16.82 -16.51 1.98
N ILE A 122 15.92 -15.69 2.52
CA ILE A 122 15.90 -15.30 3.93
C ILE A 122 14.52 -15.63 4.48
N GLU A 123 14.47 -16.32 5.62
CA GLU A 123 13.25 -16.80 6.25
C GLU A 123 13.28 -16.54 7.75
N ASN A 124 12.13 -16.21 8.32
CA ASN A 124 11.94 -16.01 9.76
C ASN A 124 12.83 -14.93 10.40
N ASP A 125 13.35 -14.01 9.57
CA ASP A 125 14.17 -12.89 10.03
C ASP A 125 13.85 -11.61 9.23
N PRO A 126 12.79 -10.87 9.63
CA PRO A 126 12.45 -9.58 9.05
C PRO A 126 13.60 -8.56 9.06
N ALA A 127 14.49 -8.60 10.05
CA ALA A 127 15.59 -7.67 10.15
C ALA A 127 16.63 -7.96 9.05
N GLU A 128 16.98 -9.22 8.82
CA GLU A 128 17.87 -9.60 7.72
C GLU A 128 17.21 -9.38 6.34
N ILE A 129 15.89 -9.56 6.21
CA ILE A 129 15.16 -9.20 4.97
C ILE A 129 15.38 -7.72 4.65
N VAL A 130 15.12 -6.83 5.61
CA VAL A 130 15.31 -5.38 5.44
C VAL A 130 16.78 -5.06 5.16
N GLN A 131 17.70 -5.70 5.87
CA GLN A 131 19.14 -5.48 5.68
C GLN A 131 19.59 -5.92 4.28
N SER A 132 19.05 -7.02 3.76
CA SER A 132 19.34 -7.52 2.42
C SER A 132 18.81 -6.60 1.32
N LEU A 133 17.56 -6.14 1.44
CA LEU A 133 16.99 -5.13 0.55
C LEU A 133 17.79 -3.82 0.56
N ARG A 134 18.22 -3.38 1.74
CA ARG A 134 19.07 -2.18 1.88
C ARG A 134 20.44 -2.39 1.25
N ARG A 135 21.05 -3.56 1.47
CA ARG A 135 22.37 -3.92 0.94
C ARG A 135 22.37 -3.88 -0.58
N ILE A 136 21.41 -4.54 -1.24
CA ILE A 136 21.35 -4.56 -2.71
C ILE A 136 21.10 -3.17 -3.29
N LYS A 137 20.21 -2.37 -2.67
CA LYS A 137 19.97 -0.99 -3.06
C LYS A 137 21.26 -0.15 -2.98
N MET A 138 21.95 -0.20 -1.85
CA MET A 138 23.13 0.64 -1.59
C MET A 138 24.34 0.19 -2.40
N GLN A 139 24.57 -1.12 -2.53
CA GLN A 139 25.70 -1.68 -3.26
C GLN A 139 25.70 -1.27 -4.73
N HIS A 140 24.51 -1.17 -5.34
CA HIS A 140 24.35 -0.81 -6.74
C HIS A 140 23.78 0.60 -6.96
N ASN A 141 23.61 1.38 -5.88
CA ASN A 141 22.99 2.71 -5.88
C ASN A 141 21.67 2.76 -6.68
N LEU A 142 20.82 1.76 -6.44
CA LEU A 142 19.58 1.57 -7.20
C LEU A 142 18.49 2.52 -6.72
N PHE A 143 17.76 3.05 -7.68
CA PHE A 143 16.46 3.67 -7.50
C PHE A 143 15.40 2.81 -8.17
N PHE A 144 14.36 2.46 -7.42
CA PHE A 144 13.24 1.65 -7.92
C PHE A 144 12.18 2.57 -8.50
N ASN A 145 11.88 2.42 -9.79
CA ASN A 145 10.82 3.18 -10.46
C ASN A 145 9.70 2.22 -10.90
N PRO A 146 8.71 1.94 -10.03
CA PRO A 146 7.60 1.03 -10.35
C PRO A 146 6.72 1.59 -11.47
N ASN A 147 6.28 0.73 -12.37
CA ASN A 147 5.22 1.08 -13.33
C ASN A 147 3.86 0.98 -12.61
N VAL A 148 3.39 2.08 -12.00
CA VAL A 148 2.14 2.12 -11.23
C VAL A 148 0.86 2.15 -12.08
N THR A 149 0.96 1.86 -13.37
CA THR A 149 -0.20 1.65 -14.25
C THR A 149 -0.76 0.23 -14.07
N LYS A 150 -1.95 -0.03 -14.62
CA LYS A 150 -2.60 -1.36 -14.58
C LYS A 150 -1.79 -2.48 -15.24
N ASP A 151 -0.87 -2.12 -16.13
CA ASP A 151 0.01 -3.05 -16.81
C ASP A 151 1.23 -3.41 -15.94
N GLY A 152 1.62 -2.54 -15.02
CA GLY A 152 2.80 -2.74 -14.17
C GLY A 152 2.50 -3.08 -12.72
N VAL A 153 1.28 -2.87 -12.24
CA VAL A 153 0.83 -3.26 -10.90
C VAL A 153 -0.52 -3.97 -10.99
N GLN A 154 -0.61 -5.12 -10.33
CA GLN A 154 -1.87 -5.85 -10.20
C GLN A 154 -2.01 -6.52 -8.83
N GLY A 155 -3.24 -6.57 -8.34
CA GLY A 155 -3.62 -7.35 -7.17
C GLY A 155 -4.33 -8.64 -7.57
N ARG A 156 -4.14 -9.70 -6.80
CA ARG A 156 -4.92 -10.95 -6.84
C ARG A 156 -5.21 -11.41 -5.42
N MET A 157 -6.29 -12.13 -5.22
CA MET A 157 -6.51 -12.86 -3.97
C MET A 157 -6.25 -14.33 -4.20
N ASP A 158 -5.41 -14.94 -3.37
CA ASP A 158 -5.22 -16.38 -3.41
C ASP A 158 -6.39 -17.11 -2.71
N PRO A 159 -6.60 -18.41 -2.95
CA PRO A 159 -7.68 -19.17 -2.33
C PRO A 159 -7.63 -19.23 -0.79
N HIS A 160 -6.49 -18.90 -0.19
CA HIS A 160 -6.25 -18.94 1.25
C HIS A 160 -6.46 -17.56 1.92
N GLY A 161 -6.84 -16.54 1.16
CA GLY A 161 -7.13 -15.19 1.65
C GLY A 161 -5.91 -14.28 1.74
N LEU A 162 -4.77 -14.68 1.17
CA LEU A 162 -3.62 -13.80 0.97
C LEU A 162 -3.89 -12.87 -0.21
N VAL A 163 -3.52 -11.61 -0.07
CA VAL A 163 -3.53 -10.66 -1.19
C VAL A 163 -2.15 -10.68 -1.85
N MET A 164 -2.11 -11.14 -3.08
CA MET A 164 -0.93 -11.12 -3.93
C MET A 164 -0.83 -9.76 -4.61
N VAL A 165 0.28 -9.05 -4.41
CA VAL A 165 0.59 -7.80 -5.12
C VAL A 165 1.74 -8.06 -6.07
N LEU A 166 1.52 -7.83 -7.35
CA LEU A 166 2.46 -8.06 -8.44
C LEU A 166 2.89 -6.70 -8.97
N VAL A 167 4.19 -6.46 -9.03
CA VAL A 167 4.75 -5.18 -9.47
C VAL A 167 5.93 -5.41 -10.40
N CYS A 168 6.00 -4.66 -11.50
CA CYS A 168 7.22 -4.53 -12.27
C CYS A 168 7.59 -3.07 -12.47
N GLY A 169 8.86 -2.83 -12.74
CA GLY A 169 9.37 -1.47 -12.93
C GLY A 169 10.79 -1.45 -13.45
N THR A 170 11.32 -0.24 -13.52
CA THR A 170 12.69 -0.01 -13.97
C THR A 170 13.62 0.25 -12.80
N LEU A 171 14.87 -0.18 -12.94
CA LEU A 171 15.96 0.12 -12.02
C LEU A 171 16.80 1.23 -12.60
N HIS A 172 17.10 2.24 -11.79
CA HIS A 172 17.88 3.40 -12.22
C HIS A 172 19.09 3.61 -11.34
N VAL A 173 20.17 4.10 -11.94
CA VAL A 173 21.27 4.74 -11.24
C VAL A 173 21.30 6.18 -11.74
N GLN A 174 20.99 7.12 -10.85
CA GLN A 174 20.74 8.52 -11.23
C GLN A 174 19.63 8.62 -12.29
N GLN A 175 19.94 9.09 -13.50
CA GLN A 175 18.98 9.24 -14.61
C GLN A 175 19.05 8.08 -15.62
N ALA A 176 19.98 7.14 -15.44
CA ALA A 176 20.17 6.03 -16.37
C ALA A 176 19.38 4.81 -15.92
N CYS A 177 18.52 4.30 -16.80
CA CYS A 177 17.87 3.00 -16.63
C CYS A 177 18.92 1.90 -16.82
N VAL A 178 19.18 1.14 -15.76
CA VAL A 178 20.18 0.06 -15.74
C VAL A 178 19.56 -1.33 -15.79
N GLY A 179 18.24 -1.44 -15.67
CA GLY A 179 17.55 -2.72 -15.74
C GLY A 179 16.07 -2.64 -15.41
N VAL A 180 15.50 -3.80 -15.14
CA VAL A 180 14.12 -3.97 -14.73
C VAL A 180 14.04 -4.78 -13.45
N PHE A 181 12.97 -4.61 -12.69
CA PHE A 181 12.64 -5.47 -11.58
C PHE A 181 11.22 -5.98 -11.69
N GLU A 182 10.99 -7.13 -11.07
CA GLU A 182 9.69 -7.76 -10.89
C GLU A 182 9.61 -8.20 -9.44
N GLN A 183 8.50 -7.92 -8.76
CA GLN A 183 8.32 -8.30 -7.38
C GLN A 183 6.90 -8.79 -7.14
N VAL A 184 6.80 -9.91 -6.44
CA VAL A 184 5.53 -10.45 -5.95
C VAL A 184 5.56 -10.38 -4.44
N PHE A 185 4.49 -9.88 -3.85
CA PHE A 185 4.25 -9.89 -2.41
C PHE A 185 3.03 -10.74 -2.10
N ALA A 186 3.11 -11.57 -1.07
CA ALA A 186 1.94 -12.15 -0.42
C ALA A 186 1.69 -11.37 0.88
N LEU A 187 0.53 -10.70 0.94
CA LEU A 187 0.12 -9.90 2.08
C LEU A 187 -0.94 -10.66 2.88
N ALA A 188 -0.79 -10.63 4.20
CA ALA A 188 -1.79 -11.14 5.14
C ALA A 188 -2.23 -10.02 6.10
N ARG A 189 -3.52 -10.01 6.46
CA ARG A 189 -4.03 -9.10 7.50
C ARG A 189 -3.44 -9.47 8.85
N ASP A 190 -2.97 -8.46 9.58
CA ASP A 190 -2.56 -8.60 10.98
C ASP A 190 -3.79 -8.74 11.87
N PRO A 191 -3.99 -9.86 12.58
CA PRO A 191 -5.15 -10.05 13.44
C PRO A 191 -5.13 -9.16 14.68
N PHE A 192 -3.99 -8.53 15.01
CA PHE A 192 -3.82 -7.71 16.20
C PHE A 192 -3.94 -6.20 15.92
N CYS A 193 -4.09 -5.80 14.65
CA CYS A 193 -4.16 -4.39 14.26
C CYS A 193 -5.15 -4.21 13.10
N ASP A 194 -6.22 -3.43 13.34
CA ASP A 194 -7.24 -3.17 12.34
C ASP A 194 -6.65 -2.52 11.08
N ASN A 195 -7.05 -3.05 9.91
CA ASN A 195 -6.61 -2.60 8.59
C ASN A 195 -5.09 -2.63 8.35
N ASN A 196 -4.34 -3.46 9.06
CA ASN A 196 -2.90 -3.58 8.86
C ASN A 196 -2.55 -4.80 8.01
N TRP A 197 -2.06 -4.59 6.79
CA TRP A 197 -1.53 -5.66 5.93
C TRP A 197 -0.03 -5.76 6.11
N LYS A 198 0.47 -6.97 6.36
CA LYS A 198 1.91 -7.25 6.52
C LYS A 198 2.40 -8.23 5.46
N ILE A 199 3.68 -8.10 5.13
CA ILE A 199 4.35 -8.94 4.14
C ILE A 199 4.64 -10.31 4.77
N LYS A 200 4.05 -11.36 4.20
CA LYS A 200 4.31 -12.76 4.55
C LYS A 200 5.39 -13.35 3.66
N ASN A 201 5.29 -13.13 2.36
CA ASN A 201 6.27 -13.58 1.39
C ASN A 201 6.58 -12.46 0.40
N SER A 202 7.82 -12.39 -0.03
CA SER A 202 8.22 -11.57 -1.18
C SER A 202 9.17 -12.37 -2.07
N GLU A 203 8.97 -12.24 -3.38
CA GLU A 203 9.94 -12.68 -4.38
C GLU A 203 10.30 -11.50 -5.25
N LEU A 204 11.60 -11.16 -5.30
CA LEU A 204 12.15 -10.01 -6.00
C LEU A 204 13.17 -10.48 -7.03
N ASN A 205 12.89 -10.23 -8.29
CA ASN A 205 13.79 -10.45 -9.41
C ASN A 205 14.35 -9.11 -9.89
N LEU A 206 15.68 -8.99 -9.89
CA LEU A 206 16.41 -7.85 -10.45
C LEU A 206 17.13 -8.31 -11.70
N LYS A 207 16.88 -7.67 -12.85
CA LYS A 207 17.50 -8.05 -14.13
C LYS A 207 18.24 -6.85 -14.70
N SER A 208 19.55 -7.00 -14.88
CA SER A 208 20.34 -6.04 -15.67
C SER A 208 19.89 -6.08 -17.12
N LYS A 209 19.48 -4.93 -17.69
CA LYS A 209 18.97 -4.86 -19.06
C LYS A 209 19.26 -3.49 -19.64
N SER A 210 19.99 -3.46 -20.76
CA SER A 210 20.22 -2.25 -21.55
C SER A 210 19.07 -1.99 -22.52
N GLY A 211 18.87 -0.72 -22.89
CA GLY A 211 17.92 -0.35 -23.95
C GLY A 211 16.46 -0.69 -23.64
N VAL A 212 16.03 -0.55 -22.38
CA VAL A 212 14.62 -0.75 -21.99
C VAL A 212 13.75 0.28 -22.73
N LEU A 213 12.96 -0.19 -23.70
CA LEU A 213 12.08 0.64 -24.54
C LEU A 213 10.72 0.81 -23.85
N GLY A 214 10.66 1.74 -22.89
CA GLY A 214 9.43 2.08 -22.17
C GLY A 214 9.23 1.32 -20.85
N PRO A 215 8.11 1.57 -20.14
CA PRO A 215 7.85 0.92 -18.86
C PRO A 215 7.56 -0.57 -19.06
N PRO A 216 8.11 -1.46 -18.22
CA PRO A 216 7.81 -2.89 -18.29
C PRO A 216 6.36 -3.19 -17.90
N SER A 217 5.84 -4.28 -18.45
CA SER A 217 4.51 -4.83 -18.14
C SER A 217 4.62 -6.20 -17.49
N LEU A 218 3.69 -6.51 -16.59
CA LEU A 218 3.60 -7.82 -15.92
C LEU A 218 3.35 -8.95 -16.93
N CYS A 219 2.70 -8.69 -18.06
CA CYS A 219 2.46 -9.71 -19.08
C CYS A 219 3.76 -10.26 -19.71
N ASP A 220 4.85 -9.48 -19.67
CA ASP A 220 6.16 -9.89 -20.18
C ASP A 220 6.97 -10.70 -19.15
N SER A 221 6.40 -10.91 -17.97
CA SER A 221 7.10 -11.46 -16.81
C SER A 221 6.85 -12.95 -16.60
N GLU A 222 7.92 -13.74 -16.63
CA GLU A 222 7.87 -15.15 -16.27
C GLU A 222 7.48 -15.36 -14.81
N LEU A 223 7.94 -14.48 -13.90
CA LEU A 223 7.64 -14.56 -12.46
C LEU A 223 6.13 -14.43 -12.18
N THR A 224 5.45 -13.57 -12.93
CA THR A 224 4.04 -13.28 -12.67
C THR A 224 3.08 -14.07 -13.56
N SER A 225 3.58 -14.69 -14.63
CA SER A 225 2.79 -15.43 -15.63
C SER A 225 1.77 -16.40 -15.02
N SER A 226 2.17 -17.20 -14.03
CA SER A 226 1.28 -18.16 -13.36
C SER A 226 0.27 -17.47 -12.45
N LEU A 227 0.67 -16.40 -11.76
CA LEU A 227 -0.18 -15.66 -10.82
C LEU A 227 -1.20 -14.77 -11.54
N LEU A 228 -0.90 -14.29 -12.73
CA LEU A 228 -1.82 -13.52 -13.55
C LEU A 228 -3.04 -14.33 -13.99
N THR A 229 -2.94 -15.68 -13.97
CA THR A 229 -4.07 -16.60 -14.23
C THR A 229 -5.02 -16.74 -13.06
N LEU A 230 -4.65 -16.26 -11.86
CA LEU A 230 -5.55 -16.23 -10.72
C LEU A 230 -6.73 -15.28 -11.00
N PRO A 231 -7.93 -15.58 -10.47
CA PRO A 231 -9.11 -14.75 -10.69
C PRO A 231 -8.82 -13.30 -10.32
N LEU A 232 -9.20 -12.39 -11.21
CA LEU A 232 -9.46 -11.01 -10.82
C LEU A 232 -10.60 -11.08 -9.80
N SER A 233 -10.27 -10.83 -8.54
CA SER A 233 -11.25 -10.82 -7.44
C SER A 233 -11.82 -9.44 -7.37
#